data_AF-A0A821HLZ2-F1
#
_entry.id   AF-A0A821HLZ2-F1
#
_cell.length_a   1.000
_cell.length_b   1.000
_cell.length_c   1.000
_cell.angle_alpha   90.00
_cell.angle_beta   90.00
_cell.angle_gamma   90.00
#
_symmetry.space_group_name_H-M   'P 1'
#
loop_
_entity.id
_entity.type
_entity.pdbx_description
1 polymer ?
#
loop_
_entity_poly.entity_id
_entity_poly.type
_entity_poly.pdbx_seq_one_letter_code
_entity_poly.pdbx_strand_id
1 'polypeptide(L)'
;MPVRLRYLLHCLPLPSLQYYTLLSISLLFANILYYHHLIQVNVKNFTNETNINGTVFVTDAKPFSYAYIQALVSILISQTLSLLILVNAIYCSFGLFVKYVQELVFGEIRLVELQRIKEKFWNYAFYKFCFLFGVLGLENLNELVLWISWFSFLACALLLCQLSKDRFEL
;
A
#
# COMPACT_ATOMS: atom_id res chain seq x y z
N MET A 1 29.97 5.19 -18.80
CA MET A 1 29.63 4.58 -17.48
C MET A 1 30.69 3.55 -17.10
N PRO A 2 31.32 3.64 -15.92
CA PRO A 2 32.45 2.80 -15.57
C PRO A 2 32.00 1.35 -15.29
N VAL A 3 32.72 0.38 -15.87
CA VAL A 3 32.42 -1.06 -15.85
C VAL A 3 32.30 -1.62 -14.41
N ARG A 4 32.99 -1.01 -13.43
CA ARG A 4 32.91 -1.34 -12.00
C ARG A 4 31.53 -1.12 -11.38
N LEU A 5 30.77 -0.12 -11.83
CA LEU A 5 29.44 0.18 -11.28
C LEU A 5 28.45 -0.93 -11.63
N ARG A 6 28.61 -1.56 -12.79
CA ARG A 6 27.75 -2.66 -13.27
C ARG A 6 27.93 -3.94 -12.44
N TYR A 7 29.16 -4.20 -11.97
CA TYR A 7 29.47 -5.35 -11.11
C TYR A 7 28.96 -5.14 -9.67
N LEU A 8 29.10 -3.93 -9.13
CA LEU A 8 28.54 -3.57 -7.82
C LEU A 8 27.01 -3.62 -7.80
N LEU A 9 26.34 -3.25 -8.90
CA LEU A 9 24.89 -3.34 -9.02
C LEU A 9 24.38 -4.79 -9.05
N HIS A 10 25.20 -5.73 -9.53
CA HIS A 10 24.88 -7.16 -9.61
C HIS A 10 25.14 -7.92 -8.30
N CYS A 11 25.98 -7.34 -7.42
CA CYS A 11 26.30 -7.87 -6.09
C CYS A 11 25.47 -7.25 -4.96
N LEU A 12 24.59 -6.29 -5.26
CA LEU A 12 23.52 -5.92 -4.33
C LEU A 12 22.47 -7.03 -4.40
N PRO A 13 22.35 -7.91 -3.40
CA PRO A 13 21.15 -8.72 -3.29
C PRO A 13 20.02 -7.71 -3.13
N LEU A 14 19.30 -7.43 -4.22
CA LEU A 14 18.11 -6.61 -4.16
C LEU A 14 17.26 -7.25 -3.06
N PRO A 15 16.93 -6.49 -1.99
CA PRO A 15 16.20 -7.06 -0.87
C PRO A 15 14.97 -7.75 -1.46
N SER A 16 14.78 -9.02 -1.09
CA SER A 16 13.62 -9.76 -1.57
C SER A 16 12.37 -8.94 -1.26
N LEU A 17 11.33 -9.04 -2.10
CA LEU A 17 10.07 -8.30 -1.92
C LEU A 17 9.57 -8.36 -0.46
N GLN A 18 9.81 -9.48 0.23
CA GLN A 18 9.50 -9.68 1.64
C GLN A 18 10.23 -8.72 2.59
N TYR A 19 11.52 -8.43 2.38
CA TYR A 19 12.24 -7.46 3.23
C TYR A 19 11.76 -6.02 2.98
N TYR A 20 11.48 -5.67 1.72
CA TYR A 20 10.98 -4.33 1.39
C TYR A 20 9.59 -4.09 1.99
N THR A 21 8.71 -5.08 1.89
CA THR A 21 7.37 -5.02 2.48
C THR A 21 7.41 -4.97 4.01
N LEU A 22 8.27 -5.77 4.65
CA LEU A 22 8.46 -5.73 6.11
C LEU A 22 8.97 -4.36 6.57
N LEU A 23 9.95 -3.80 5.86
CA LEU A 23 10.46 -2.46 6.14
C LEU A 23 9.37 -1.39 5.94
N SER A 24 8.57 -1.48 4.89
CA SER A 24 7.47 -0.55 4.65
C SER A 24 6.37 -0.64 5.72
N ILE A 25 6.02 -1.84 6.18
CA ILE A 25 5.04 -2.04 7.24
C ILE A 25 5.58 -1.54 8.59
N SER A 26 6.85 -1.82 8.88
CA SER A 26 7.52 -1.30 10.09
C SER A 26 7.54 0.22 10.11
N LEU A 27 7.83 0.85 8.97
CA LEU A 27 7.86 2.30 8.84
C LEU A 27 6.45 2.91 8.98
N LEU A 28 5.43 2.26 8.42
CA LEU A 28 4.03 2.63 8.66
C LEU A 28 3.65 2.53 10.14
N PHE A 29 4.05 1.44 10.81
CA PHE A 29 3.78 1.25 12.22
C PHE A 29 4.43 2.34 13.09
N ALA A 30 5.70 2.66 12.83
CA ALA A 30 6.39 3.75 13.50
C ALA A 30 5.70 5.11 13.28
N ASN A 31 5.20 5.35 12.06
CA ASN A 31 4.47 6.57 11.71
C ASN A 31 3.13 6.68 12.47
N ILE A 32 2.38 5.58 12.61
CA ILE A 32 1.16 5.55 13.43
C ILE A 32 1.47 5.82 14.90
N LEU A 33 2.52 5.19 15.45
CA LEU A 33 2.92 5.40 16.84
C LEU A 33 3.34 6.86 17.11
N TYR A 34 4.02 7.48 16.15
CA TYR A 34 4.39 8.89 16.22
C TYR A 34 3.16 9.81 16.34
N TYR A 35 2.16 9.65 15.46
CA TYR A 35 0.94 10.46 15.54
C TYR A 35 0.09 10.13 16.77
N HIS A 36 0.05 8.86 17.18
CA HIS A 36 -0.63 8.48 18.42
C HIS A 36 -0.02 9.24 19.61
N HIS A 37 1.31 9.26 19.73
CA HIS A 37 2.00 10.01 20.77
C HIS A 37 1.75 11.51 20.67
N LEU A 38 1.80 12.09 19.46
CA LEU A 38 1.54 13.51 19.23
C LEU A 38 0.13 13.93 19.70
N ILE A 39 -0.89 13.13 19.38
CA ILE A 39 -2.27 13.39 19.79
C ILE A 39 -2.38 13.31 21.33
N GLN A 40 -1.77 12.30 21.97
CA GLN A 40 -1.81 12.19 23.43
C GLN A 40 -1.11 13.36 24.14
N VAL A 41 0.02 13.83 23.63
CA VAL A 41 0.70 15.01 24.18
C VAL A 41 -0.18 16.25 24.04
N ASN A 42 -0.81 16.45 22.88
CA ASN A 42 -1.66 17.61 22.64
C ASN A 42 -2.90 17.61 23.56
N VAL A 43 -3.53 16.44 23.76
CA VAL A 43 -4.65 16.28 24.70
C VAL A 43 -4.23 16.60 26.14
N LYS A 44 -3.07 16.14 26.60
CA LYS A 44 -2.54 16.44 27.94
C LYS A 44 -2.26 17.93 28.14
N ASN A 45 -1.70 18.60 27.14
CA ASN A 45 -1.45 20.04 27.20
C ASN A 45 -2.75 20.84 27.33
N PHE A 46 -3.78 20.47 26.57
CA PHE A 46 -5.10 21.09 26.65
C PHE A 46 -5.75 20.91 28.04
N THR A 47 -5.66 19.72 28.64
CA THR A 47 -6.19 19.49 30.00
C THR A 47 -5.47 20.34 31.05
N ASN A 48 -4.16 20.54 30.91
CA ASN A 48 -3.37 21.34 31.84
C ASN A 48 -3.75 22.84 31.81
N GLU A 49 -4.08 23.37 30.63
CA GLU A 49 -4.54 24.76 30.49
C GLU A 49 -5.98 24.95 31.02
N THR A 50 -6.89 23.99 30.80
CA THR A 50 -8.27 24.09 31.30
C THR A 50 -8.42 23.96 32.82
N ASN A 51 -7.42 23.39 33.50
CA ASN A 51 -7.39 23.33 34.97
C ASN A 51 -7.21 24.70 35.65
N ILE A 52 -6.98 25.77 34.87
CA ILE A 52 -6.88 27.14 35.40
C ILE A 52 -8.26 27.82 35.51
N ASN A 53 -9.27 27.42 34.72
CA ASN A 53 -10.60 28.07 34.68
C ASN A 53 -11.76 27.07 34.77
N GLY A 54 -11.73 26.21 35.79
CA GLY A 54 -12.64 25.08 35.99
C GLY A 54 -14.06 25.24 35.42
N THR A 55 -14.34 24.52 34.34
CA THR A 55 -15.60 23.82 34.10
C THR A 55 -15.30 22.61 33.21
N VAL A 56 -15.59 21.44 33.74
CA VAL A 56 -15.34 20.13 33.16
C VAL A 56 -16.27 19.91 31.97
N PHE A 57 -15.78 20.15 30.75
CA PHE A 57 -16.38 19.65 29.51
C PHE A 57 -15.28 19.35 28.49
N VAL A 58 -14.37 18.43 28.81
CA VAL A 58 -13.48 17.85 27.81
C VAL A 58 -13.84 16.38 27.73
N THR A 59 -14.48 16.02 26.61
CA THR A 59 -14.75 14.64 26.22
C THR A 59 -13.52 13.80 26.50
N ASP A 60 -13.64 12.86 27.45
CA ASP A 60 -12.68 11.80 27.69
C ASP A 60 -12.35 11.12 26.36
N ALA A 61 -11.26 11.54 25.71
CA ALA A 61 -10.76 10.94 24.49
C ALA A 61 -10.12 9.60 24.86
N LYS A 62 -10.98 8.62 25.17
CA LYS A 62 -10.55 7.25 25.39
C LYS A 62 -9.77 6.81 24.13
N PRO A 63 -8.55 6.26 24.28
CA PRO A 63 -7.88 5.63 23.15
C PRO A 63 -8.83 4.57 22.58
N PHE A 64 -8.98 4.54 21.25
CA PHE A 64 -9.99 3.76 20.49
C PHE A 64 -11.43 4.29 20.40
N SER A 65 -11.73 5.50 20.88
CA SER A 65 -13.03 6.12 20.53
C SER A 65 -13.13 6.33 19.01
N TYR A 66 -14.33 6.21 18.43
CA TYR A 66 -14.56 6.44 16.99
C TYR A 66 -14.01 7.80 16.54
N ALA A 67 -14.24 8.85 17.33
CA ALA A 67 -13.73 10.19 17.07
C ALA A 67 -12.19 10.24 17.06
N TYR A 68 -11.53 9.46 17.92
CA TYR A 68 -10.07 9.35 17.96
C TYR A 68 -9.53 8.68 16.70
N ILE A 69 -10.15 7.56 16.28
CA ILE A 69 -9.76 6.83 15.07
C ILE A 69 -9.96 7.72 13.84
N GLN A 70 -11.09 8.44 13.76
CA GLN A 70 -11.36 9.36 12.66
C GLN A 70 -10.33 10.50 12.59
N ALA A 71 -9.93 11.07 13.74
CA ALA A 71 -8.89 12.09 13.82
C ALA A 71 -7.51 11.55 13.42
N LEU A 72 -7.18 10.33 13.84
CA LEU A 72 -5.91 9.69 13.49
C LEU A 72 -5.84 9.39 11.99
N VAL A 73 -6.93 8.88 11.40
CA VAL A 73 -7.04 8.64 9.95
C VAL A 73 -6.99 9.94 9.16
N SER A 74 -7.67 11.01 9.61
CA SER A 74 -7.66 12.28 8.92
C SER A 74 -6.25 12.91 8.91
N ILE A 75 -5.51 12.81 10.02
CA ILE A 75 -4.12 13.27 10.10
C ILE A 75 -3.21 12.43 9.19
N LEU A 76 -3.36 11.10 9.19
CA LEU A 76 -2.57 10.20 8.34
C LEU A 76 -2.76 10.48 6.84
N ILE A 77 -3.98 10.83 6.42
CA ILE A 77 -4.32 11.16 5.02
C ILE A 77 -3.94 12.60 4.68
N SER A 78 -4.03 13.52 5.63
CA SER A 78 -3.71 14.94 5.41
C SER A 78 -2.23 15.21 5.18
N GLN A 79 -1.33 14.40 5.74
CA GLN A 79 0.11 14.62 5.61
C GLN A 79 0.70 13.86 4.42
N THR A 80 1.35 14.59 3.50
CA THR A 80 1.91 14.02 2.26
C THR A 80 2.86 12.85 2.50
N LEU A 81 3.78 12.96 3.47
CA LEU A 81 4.72 11.88 3.79
C LEU A 81 4.01 10.65 4.34
N SER A 82 3.02 10.87 5.21
CA SER A 82 2.24 9.79 5.80
C SER A 82 1.40 9.05 4.77
N LEU A 83 0.75 9.79 3.86
CA LEU A 83 0.02 9.22 2.74
C LEU A 83 0.93 8.36 1.86
N LEU A 84 2.14 8.83 1.55
CA LEU A 84 3.10 8.11 0.71
C LEU A 84 3.51 6.77 1.36
N ILE A 85 3.78 6.79 2.67
CA ILE A 85 4.11 5.60 3.46
C ILE A 85 2.94 4.61 3.49
N LEU A 86 1.72 5.12 3.69
CA LEU A 86 0.50 4.32 3.72
C LEU A 86 0.24 3.63 2.38
N VAL A 87 0.28 4.39 1.29
CA VAL A 87 0.09 3.87 -0.07
C VAL A 87 1.17 2.84 -0.41
N ASN A 88 2.44 3.11 -0.06
CA ASN A 88 3.53 2.16 -0.30
C ASN A 88 3.30 0.84 0.44
N ALA A 89 2.90 0.89 1.71
CA ALA A 89 2.62 -0.31 2.49
C ALA A 89 1.46 -1.11 1.90
N ILE A 90 0.38 -0.46 1.46
CA ILE A 90 -0.76 -1.13 0.83
C ILE A 90 -0.34 -1.88 -0.45
N TYR A 91 0.39 -1.22 -1.35
CA TYR A 91 0.84 -1.86 -2.59
C TYR A 91 1.89 -2.96 -2.35
N CYS A 92 2.75 -2.77 -1.36
CA CYS A 92 3.67 -3.81 -0.89
C CYS A 92 2.90 -5.06 -0.43
N SER A 93 1.94 -4.88 0.49
CA SER A 93 1.11 -5.97 1.00
C SER A 93 0.30 -6.65 -0.12
N PHE A 94 -0.21 -5.87 -1.08
CA PHE A 94 -0.90 -6.42 -2.24
C PHE A 94 0.03 -7.29 -3.11
N GLY A 95 1.26 -6.84 -3.37
CA GLY A 95 2.26 -7.62 -4.10
C GLY A 95 2.62 -8.93 -3.40
N LEU A 96 2.76 -8.91 -2.07
CA LEU A 96 2.94 -10.14 -1.28
C LEU A 96 1.72 -11.05 -1.34
N PHE A 97 0.52 -10.49 -1.25
CA PHE A 97 -0.71 -11.27 -1.32
C PHE A 97 -0.83 -11.99 -2.66
N VAL A 98 -0.56 -11.30 -3.78
CA VAL A 98 -0.54 -11.91 -5.11
C VAL A 98 0.50 -13.03 -5.18
N LYS A 99 1.72 -12.78 -4.69
CA LYS A 99 2.77 -13.80 -4.65
C LYS A 99 2.37 -15.02 -3.81
N TYR A 100 1.77 -14.79 -2.64
CA TYR A 100 1.33 -15.84 -1.73
C TYR A 100 0.22 -16.70 -2.35
N VAL A 101 -0.80 -16.07 -2.94
CA VAL A 101 -1.88 -16.77 -3.62
C VAL A 101 -1.34 -17.56 -4.82
N GLN A 102 -0.41 -16.98 -5.58
CA GLN A 102 0.24 -17.66 -6.70
C GLN A 102 1.00 -18.92 -6.24
N GLU A 103 1.79 -18.82 -5.17
CA GLU A 103 2.57 -19.93 -4.62
C GLU A 103 1.66 -21.02 -4.03
N LEU A 104 0.56 -20.63 -3.37
CA LEU A 104 -0.42 -21.55 -2.79
C LEU A 104 -1.15 -22.37 -3.86
N VAL A 105 -1.59 -21.74 -4.94
CA VAL A 105 -2.43 -22.40 -5.97
C VAL A 105 -1.59 -23.16 -7.00
N PHE A 106 -0.40 -22.67 -7.37
CA PHE A 106 0.36 -23.18 -8.52
C PHE A 106 1.74 -23.74 -8.20
N GLY A 107 2.31 -23.41 -7.03
CA GLY A 107 3.68 -23.80 -6.67
C GLY A 107 4.75 -23.05 -7.48
N GLU A 108 5.82 -23.75 -7.88
CA GLU A 108 6.91 -23.15 -8.66
C GLU A 108 6.49 -22.84 -10.10
N ILE A 109 6.55 -21.57 -10.49
CA ILE A 109 6.32 -21.11 -11.86
C ILE A 109 7.62 -21.19 -12.65
N ARG A 110 7.57 -21.79 -13.85
CA ARG A 110 8.74 -21.84 -14.73
C ARG A 110 9.07 -20.45 -15.27
N LEU A 111 10.37 -20.16 -15.46
CA LEU A 111 10.84 -18.85 -15.95
C LEU A 111 10.16 -18.39 -17.26
N VAL A 112 9.83 -19.33 -18.14
CA VAL A 112 9.13 -19.06 -19.42
C VAL A 112 7.68 -18.62 -19.20
N GLU A 113 6.96 -19.25 -18.25
CA GLU A 113 5.58 -18.89 -17.89
C GLU A 113 5.54 -17.50 -17.24
N LEU A 114 6.49 -17.24 -16.34
CA LEU A 114 6.61 -15.96 -15.65
C LEU A 114 6.80 -14.79 -16.62
N GLN A 115 7.62 -14.97 -17.66
CA GLN A 115 7.86 -13.92 -18.64
C GLN A 115 6.61 -13.60 -19.46
N ARG A 116 5.89 -14.64 -19.91
CA ARG A 116 4.62 -14.48 -20.64
C ARG A 116 3.54 -13.80 -19.79
N ILE A 117 3.44 -14.16 -18.52
CA ILE A 117 2.51 -13.55 -17.57
C ILE A 117 2.87 -12.07 -17.35
N LYS A 118 4.16 -11.78 -17.16
CA LYS A 118 4.66 -10.41 -16.98
C LYS A 118 4.34 -9.53 -18.18
N GLU A 119 4.55 -10.02 -19.40
CA GLU A 119 4.23 -9.27 -20.63
C GLU A 119 2.73 -8.99 -20.73
N LYS A 120 1.87 -9.99 -20.48
CA LYS A 120 0.41 -9.81 -20.45
C LYS A 120 -0.03 -8.83 -19.36
N PHE A 121 0.56 -8.90 -18.17
CA PHE A 121 0.28 -7.99 -17.06
C PHE A 121 0.65 -6.55 -17.41
N TRP A 122 1.85 -6.32 -17.96
CA TRP A 122 2.27 -4.99 -18.41
C TRP A 122 1.38 -4.45 -19.51
N ASN A 123 0.97 -5.30 -20.45
CA ASN A 123 0.05 -4.93 -21.50
C ASN A 123 -1.32 -4.51 -20.92
N TYR A 124 -1.87 -5.32 -19.99
CA TYR A 124 -3.11 -4.97 -19.28
C TYR A 124 -2.97 -3.65 -18.51
N ALA A 125 -1.90 -3.50 -17.72
CA ALA A 125 -1.65 -2.31 -16.93
C ALA A 125 -1.53 -1.05 -17.80
N PHE A 126 -0.81 -1.16 -18.92
CA PHE A 126 -0.66 -0.08 -19.89
C PHE A 126 -2.01 0.31 -20.50
N TYR A 127 -2.81 -0.66 -20.96
CA TYR A 127 -4.14 -0.37 -21.51
C TYR A 127 -5.07 0.27 -20.48
N LYS A 128 -5.07 -0.20 -19.22
CA LYS A 128 -5.89 0.42 -18.18
C LYS A 128 -5.40 1.80 -17.79
N PHE A 129 -4.08 2.03 -17.78
CA PHE A 129 -3.51 3.35 -17.57
C PHE A 129 -3.95 4.33 -18.66
N CYS A 130 -3.79 3.97 -19.95
CA CYS A 130 -4.26 4.79 -21.06
C CYS A 130 -5.79 5.01 -21.02
N PHE A 131 -6.56 4.02 -20.58
CA PHE A 131 -8.01 4.15 -20.43
C PHE A 131 -8.40 5.14 -19.32
N LEU A 132 -7.76 5.05 -18.15
CA LEU A 132 -7.99 5.94 -17.02
C LEU A 132 -7.71 7.41 -17.36
N PHE A 133 -6.55 7.68 -17.94
CA PHE A 133 -6.11 9.04 -18.22
C PHE A 133 -6.61 9.58 -19.57
N GLY A 134 -6.74 8.73 -20.58
CA GLY A 134 -7.07 9.15 -21.93
C GLY A 134 -8.57 9.09 -22.27
N VAL A 135 -9.32 8.16 -21.68
CA VAL A 135 -10.75 7.99 -22.00
C VAL A 135 -11.65 8.52 -20.89
N LEU A 136 -11.37 8.15 -19.63
CA LEU A 136 -12.20 8.58 -18.51
C LEU A 136 -11.91 10.03 -18.08
N GLY A 137 -10.72 10.56 -18.37
CA GLY A 137 -10.36 11.93 -18.01
C GLY A 137 -10.52 12.20 -16.51
N LEU A 138 -10.04 11.27 -15.67
CA LEU A 138 -10.30 11.30 -14.23
C LEU A 138 -9.61 12.49 -13.55
N GLU A 139 -10.38 13.54 -13.29
CA GLU A 139 -9.97 14.67 -12.45
C GLU A 139 -10.25 14.41 -10.96
N ASN A 140 -11.23 13.53 -10.66
CA ASN A 140 -11.65 13.19 -9.31
C ASN A 140 -10.83 12.02 -8.71
N LEU A 141 -10.14 12.28 -7.59
CA LEU A 141 -9.34 11.27 -6.88
C LEU A 141 -10.17 10.09 -6.37
N ASN A 142 -11.41 10.31 -5.93
CA ASN A 142 -12.27 9.24 -5.43
C ASN A 142 -12.65 8.24 -6.53
N GLU A 143 -12.98 8.75 -7.72
CA GLU A 143 -13.26 7.91 -8.88
C GLU A 143 -12.01 7.17 -9.33
N LEU A 144 -10.86 7.84 -9.34
CA LEU A 144 -9.58 7.21 -9.65
C LEU A 144 -9.27 6.04 -8.72
N VAL A 145 -9.45 6.19 -7.41
CA VAL A 145 -9.23 5.11 -6.42
C VAL A 145 -10.18 3.94 -6.67
N LEU A 146 -11.45 4.21 -6.95
CA LEU A 146 -12.45 3.15 -7.23
C LEU A 146 -12.08 2.37 -8.48
N TRP A 147 -11.69 3.06 -9.56
CA TRP A 147 -11.25 2.41 -10.79
C TRP A 147 -9.95 1.62 -10.61
N ILE A 148 -8.97 2.15 -9.88
CA ILE A 148 -7.71 1.43 -9.59
C ILE A 148 -7.98 0.18 -8.75
N SER A 149 -8.88 0.26 -7.77
CA SER A 149 -9.28 -0.87 -6.95
C SER A 149 -9.94 -1.96 -7.81
N TRP A 150 -10.90 -1.58 -8.65
CA TRP A 150 -11.58 -2.49 -9.57
C TRP A 150 -10.60 -3.14 -10.56
N PHE A 151 -9.68 -2.37 -11.15
CA PHE A 151 -8.69 -2.91 -12.07
C PHE A 151 -7.68 -3.83 -11.40
N SER A 152 -7.31 -3.58 -10.15
CA SER A 152 -6.46 -4.47 -9.36
C SER A 152 -7.15 -5.81 -9.08
N PHE A 153 -8.45 -5.79 -8.75
CA PHE A 153 -9.24 -7.01 -8.58
C PHE A 153 -9.32 -7.83 -9.88
N LEU A 154 -9.63 -7.16 -11.00
CA LEU A 154 -9.63 -7.80 -12.32
C LEU A 154 -8.26 -8.36 -12.71
N ALA A 155 -7.18 -7.65 -12.42
CA ALA A 155 -5.82 -8.13 -12.69
C ALA A 155 -5.54 -9.43 -11.92
N CYS A 156 -5.92 -9.50 -10.65
CA CYS A 156 -5.78 -10.71 -9.84
C CYS A 156 -6.60 -11.87 -10.43
N ALA A 157 -7.87 -11.65 -10.76
CA ALA A 157 -8.73 -12.68 -11.38
C ALA A 157 -8.17 -13.17 -12.72
N LEU A 158 -7.67 -12.27 -13.57
CA LEU A 158 -7.06 -12.62 -14.86
C LEU A 158 -5.80 -13.46 -14.69
N LEU A 159 -4.92 -13.11 -13.74
CA LEU A 159 -3.73 -13.89 -13.44
C LEU A 159 -4.09 -15.30 -12.97
N LEU A 160 -5.08 -15.43 -12.08
CA LEU A 160 -5.57 -16.72 -11.61
C LEU A 160 -6.15 -17.56 -12.74
N CYS A 161 -7.04 -17.00 -13.57
CA CYS A 161 -7.63 -17.72 -14.70
C CYS A 161 -6.60 -18.17 -15.74
N GLN A 162 -5.58 -17.34 -16.01
CA GLN A 162 -4.50 -17.68 -16.95
C GLN A 162 -3.66 -18.84 -16.43
N LEU A 163 -3.28 -18.79 -15.16
CA LEU A 163 -2.53 -19.84 -14.51
C LEU A 163 -3.32 -21.16 -14.43
N SER A 164 -4.64 -21.08 -14.18
CA SER A 164 -5.50 -22.26 -14.23
C SER A 164 -5.49 -22.91 -15.61
N LYS A 165 -5.70 -22.12 -16.68
CA LYS A 165 -5.69 -22.64 -18.05
C LYS A 165 -4.36 -23.31 -18.43
N ASP A 166 -3.25 -22.64 -18.12
CA ASP A 166 -1.91 -23.17 -18.42
C ASP A 166 -1.63 -24.53 -17.73
N ARG A 167 -2.30 -24.84 -16.62
CA ARG A 167 -2.13 -26.13 -15.90
C ARG A 167 -3.12 -27.22 -16.29
N PHE A 168 -4.31 -26.85 -16.79
CA PHE A 168 -5.31 -27.83 -17.25
C PHE A 168 -5.16 -28.19 -18.74
N GLU A 169 -4.42 -27.39 -19.52
CA GLU A 169 -4.08 -27.68 -20.92
C GLU A 169 -2.77 -28.51 -21.08
N LEU A 170 -2.10 -28.85 -19.97
CA LEU A 170 -0.97 -29.78 -19.88
C LEU A 170 -1.47 -31.17 -19.45
#